data_AF-A0AAE3IL89-F1
#
_entry.id   AF-A0AAE3IL89-F1
#
_cell.length_a   1.000
_cell.length_b   1.000
_cell.length_c   1.000
_cell.angle_alpha   90.00
_cell.angle_beta   90.00
_cell.angle_gamma   90.00
#
_symmetry.space_group_name_H-M   'P 1'
#
loop_
_entity.id
_entity.type
_entity.pdbx_description
1 polymer ?
#
loop_
_entity_poly.entity_id
_entity_poly.type
_entity_poly.pdbx_seq_one_letter_code
_entity_poly.pdbx_strand_id
1 'polypeptide(L)'
;MNNYKTIIVAFFLLIVVSAKAQFTTIGWGGNYVDVKSYLGKRAVEHIVIVIRNYNWSEALTIRNWKISAEIIGSLYSPAQGGTSAGAGIDCPSLKHFPPDKIRLSLRRIVSENAGNPTKASLGIPNFTSLGINPVFIVPNALQPMVKKANSNFVITTYWDLEIAGGDYLGEMLKCSDYNARRYEGDIKYTLFDDHNNQVGMPVIIHEMIDVGPLAGMSDVPSYDESGTPIFEGLSLTFTTAPDVTFHFSNPESYNSGQETTLNSALSIKAKGTAWAVYCKSLSPALMSNTGNTLPLDIVTISTSGEGSVGASPQTLSTQERLLFMGVVPDEGVVTRNLGNITYRVSPSINAVKDTYSATIQYFIVPY
;
A
#
# COMPACT_ATOMS: atom_id res chain seq x y z
N MET A 1 47.97 11.84 -53.82
CA MET A 1 46.58 12.39 -53.97
C MET A 1 45.66 11.18 -54.10
N ASN A 2 44.67 10.87 -53.27
CA ASN A 2 44.02 11.51 -52.12
C ASN A 2 43.42 10.38 -51.26
N ASN A 3 44.03 10.05 -50.12
CA ASN A 3 43.46 9.09 -49.14
C ASN A 3 43.01 9.82 -47.85
N TYR A 4 42.42 11.01 -48.01
CA TYR A 4 41.98 11.83 -46.87
C TYR A 4 40.45 11.84 -46.69
N LYS A 5 39.69 11.11 -47.53
CA LYS A 5 38.21 11.15 -47.50
C LYS A 5 37.55 10.09 -46.61
N THR A 6 38.31 9.17 -46.01
CA THR A 6 37.75 8.08 -45.17
C THR A 6 37.98 8.28 -43.67
N ILE A 7 38.43 9.46 -43.23
CA ILE A 7 38.70 9.76 -41.80
C ILE A 7 37.63 10.66 -41.16
N ILE A 8 36.71 11.25 -41.94
CA ILE A 8 35.70 12.17 -41.39
C ILE A 8 34.41 11.45 -40.92
N VAL A 9 34.14 10.23 -41.40
CA VAL A 9 32.91 9.49 -41.02
C VAL A 9 33.09 8.69 -39.72
N ALA A 10 34.33 8.36 -39.33
CA ALA A 10 34.60 7.63 -38.08
C ALA A 10 34.64 8.53 -36.83
N PHE A 11 34.82 9.85 -36.99
CA PHE A 11 34.90 10.79 -35.84
C PHE A 11 33.53 11.31 -35.37
N PHE A 12 32.47 11.11 -36.17
CA PHE A 12 31.10 11.54 -35.82
C PHE A 12 30.25 10.44 -35.16
N LEU A 13 30.77 9.22 -35.02
CA LEU A 13 30.04 8.05 -34.49
C LEU A 13 30.40 7.68 -33.04
N LEU A 14 31.20 8.51 -32.36
CA LEU A 14 31.63 8.28 -30.97
C LEU A 14 31.36 9.49 -30.05
N ILE A 15 30.40 10.35 -30.41
CA ILE A 15 29.75 11.16 -29.38
C ILE A 15 28.70 10.25 -28.74
N VAL A 16 29.15 9.36 -27.86
CA VAL A 16 28.31 8.89 -26.77
C VAL A 16 28.03 10.14 -25.95
N VAL A 17 26.94 10.83 -26.26
CA VAL A 17 26.40 11.86 -25.39
C VAL A 17 25.96 11.10 -24.15
N SER A 18 26.89 10.92 -23.20
CA SER A 18 26.51 10.56 -21.84
C SER A 18 25.56 11.65 -21.39
N ALA A 19 24.27 11.35 -21.39
CA ALA A 19 23.25 12.17 -20.76
C ALA A 19 23.67 12.31 -19.31
N LYS A 20 24.34 13.43 -18.97
CA LYS A 20 24.66 13.74 -17.59
C LYS A 20 23.32 13.89 -16.88
N ALA A 21 23.08 13.06 -15.87
CA ALA A 21 21.90 13.19 -15.03
C ALA A 21 21.83 14.64 -14.54
N GLN A 22 20.74 15.34 -14.88
CA GLN A 22 20.57 16.75 -14.54
C GLN A 22 20.31 16.92 -13.04
N PHE A 23 19.77 15.89 -12.39
CA PHE A 23 19.64 15.81 -10.94
C PHE A 23 20.44 14.62 -10.41
N THR A 24 20.99 14.77 -9.21
CA THR A 24 21.44 13.63 -8.41
C THR A 24 20.28 13.16 -7.56
N THR A 25 20.01 11.87 -7.61
CA THR A 25 18.97 11.21 -6.83
C THR A 25 19.63 10.19 -5.91
N ILE A 26 19.27 10.24 -4.64
CA ILE A 26 19.80 9.37 -3.58
C ILE A 26 18.60 8.88 -2.79
N GLY A 27 18.67 7.67 -2.27
CA GLY A 27 17.70 7.22 -1.29
C GLY A 27 18.23 6.10 -0.44
N TRP A 28 17.50 5.84 0.64
CA TRP A 28 17.79 4.79 1.59
C TRP A 28 16.47 4.29 2.20
N GLY A 29 16.49 3.03 2.62
CA GLY A 29 15.37 2.34 3.25
C GLY A 29 15.67 2.00 4.71
N GLY A 30 14.66 1.54 5.44
CA GLY A 30 14.88 0.79 6.67
C GLY A 30 15.38 -0.63 6.37
N ASN A 31 16.00 -1.27 7.37
CA ASN A 31 16.68 -2.55 7.15
C ASN A 31 15.73 -3.75 6.94
N TYR A 32 14.56 -3.76 7.58
CA TYR A 32 13.56 -4.80 7.41
C TYR A 32 12.18 -4.34 7.89
N VAL A 33 11.13 -4.98 7.38
CA VAL A 33 9.73 -4.81 7.80
C VAL A 33 9.22 -6.11 8.41
N ASP A 34 8.98 -6.08 9.71
CA ASP A 34 8.49 -7.22 10.50
C ASP A 34 6.96 -7.26 10.52
N VAL A 35 6.40 -8.24 9.81
CA VAL A 35 4.96 -8.50 9.67
C VAL A 35 4.58 -9.66 10.60
N LYS A 36 3.97 -9.30 11.73
CA LYS A 36 3.53 -10.24 12.77
C LYS A 36 2.02 -10.24 12.97
N SER A 37 1.26 -9.88 11.93
CA SER A 37 -0.19 -9.84 12.02
C SER A 37 -0.82 -9.95 10.64
N TYR A 38 -2.00 -10.58 10.57
CA TYR A 38 -2.85 -10.59 9.37
C TYR A 38 -3.32 -9.19 8.95
N LEU A 39 -3.16 -8.20 9.84
CA LEU A 39 -3.42 -6.79 9.60
C LEU A 39 -2.39 -6.12 8.68
N GLY A 40 -1.29 -6.81 8.39
CA GLY A 40 -0.15 -6.27 7.67
C GLY A 40 0.72 -5.42 8.57
N LYS A 41 1.50 -4.51 7.97
CA LYS A 41 2.46 -3.67 8.68
C LYS A 41 2.65 -2.35 7.97
N ARG A 42 2.68 -1.25 8.72
CA ARG A 42 3.16 0.04 8.23
C ARG A 42 4.49 0.36 8.89
N ALA A 43 5.54 0.48 8.08
CA ALA A 43 6.84 1.00 8.47
C ALA A 43 6.88 2.50 8.14
N VAL A 44 6.91 3.33 9.19
CA VAL A 44 6.79 4.79 9.08
C VAL A 44 8.11 5.39 8.60
N GLU A 45 8.04 6.30 7.62
CA GLU A 45 9.21 6.95 7.00
C GLU A 45 10.30 5.96 6.57
N HIS A 46 9.89 4.75 6.17
CA HIS A 46 10.80 3.65 5.86
C HIS A 46 11.65 3.95 4.63
N ILE A 47 11.09 4.63 3.62
CA ILE A 47 11.80 4.99 2.39
C ILE A 47 12.03 6.50 2.33
N VAL A 48 13.28 6.90 2.07
CA VAL A 48 13.63 8.30 1.83
C VAL A 48 14.21 8.44 0.42
N ILE A 49 13.70 9.39 -0.34
CA ILE A 49 14.21 9.75 -1.67
C ILE A 49 14.55 11.25 -1.67
N VAL A 50 15.80 11.57 -1.98
CA VAL A 50 16.36 12.91 -2.10
C VAL A 50 16.66 13.20 -3.56
N ILE A 51 16.05 14.25 -4.10
CA ILE A 51 16.38 14.84 -5.40
C ILE A 51 17.17 16.11 -5.14
N ARG A 52 18.39 16.19 -5.66
CA ARG A 52 19.26 17.36 -5.47
C ARG A 52 19.98 17.78 -6.72
N ASN A 53 20.22 19.07 -6.86
CA ASN A 53 21.12 19.64 -7.86
C ASN A 53 22.00 20.70 -7.17
N TYR A 54 23.31 20.46 -7.22
CA TYR A 54 24.35 21.37 -6.71
C TYR A 54 25.18 22.01 -7.83
N ASN A 55 24.75 21.87 -9.09
CA ASN A 55 25.44 22.51 -10.19
C ASN A 55 25.26 24.03 -10.07
N TRP A 56 26.31 24.75 -9.72
CA TRP A 56 26.21 26.15 -9.33
C TRP A 56 25.83 27.09 -10.49
N SER A 57 26.30 26.80 -11.71
CA SER A 57 26.32 27.77 -12.81
C SER A 57 25.02 27.90 -13.62
N GLU A 58 24.17 26.88 -13.66
CA GLU A 58 23.05 26.84 -14.60
C GLU A 58 21.69 26.89 -13.89
N ALA A 59 20.77 27.69 -14.40
CA ALA A 59 19.36 27.60 -14.01
C ALA A 59 18.71 26.41 -14.73
N LEU A 60 17.84 25.68 -14.04
CA LEU A 60 17.16 24.51 -14.57
C LEU A 60 15.69 24.52 -14.18
N THR A 61 14.82 24.17 -15.10
CA THR A 61 13.39 23.99 -14.83
C THR A 61 12.91 22.70 -15.45
N ILE A 62 12.38 21.79 -14.63
CA ILE A 62 11.71 20.57 -15.10
C ILE A 62 10.25 20.64 -14.67
N ARG A 63 9.35 20.61 -15.65
CA ARG A 63 7.90 20.60 -15.45
C ARG A 63 7.41 19.15 -15.46
N ASN A 64 6.23 18.90 -14.91
CA ASN A 64 5.51 17.61 -15.03
C ASN A 64 6.38 16.38 -14.75
N TRP A 65 7.33 16.54 -13.83
CA TRP A 65 8.30 15.50 -13.50
C TRP A 65 7.62 14.37 -12.75
N LYS A 66 8.22 13.18 -12.81
CA LYS A 66 7.62 11.94 -12.32
C LYS A 66 8.65 11.11 -11.58
N ILE A 67 8.19 10.31 -10.62
CA ILE A 67 8.99 9.27 -9.98
C ILE A 67 8.25 7.94 -10.15
N SER A 68 8.93 6.96 -10.75
CA SER A 68 8.47 5.58 -10.72
C SER A 68 9.11 4.79 -9.57
N ALA A 69 8.42 3.75 -9.13
CA ALA A 69 8.93 2.68 -8.29
C ALA A 69 8.69 1.34 -9.01
N GLU A 70 9.67 0.45 -8.99
CA GLU A 70 9.64 -0.84 -9.66
C GLU A 70 10.36 -1.87 -8.79
N ILE A 71 9.75 -3.02 -8.55
CA ILE A 71 10.44 -4.17 -7.97
C ILE A 71 11.32 -4.78 -9.05
N ILE A 72 12.63 -4.86 -8.82
CA ILE A 72 13.57 -5.48 -9.76
C ILE A 72 13.42 -7.00 -9.65
N GLY A 73 12.78 -7.61 -10.66
CA GLY A 73 12.46 -9.03 -10.64
C GLY A 73 11.30 -9.34 -9.69
N SER A 74 11.62 -9.83 -8.49
CA SER A 74 10.63 -10.17 -7.47
C SER A 74 11.26 -10.13 -6.09
N LEU A 75 10.48 -9.82 -5.05
CA LEU A 75 10.91 -10.13 -3.69
C LEU A 75 10.75 -11.63 -3.49
N TYR A 76 11.85 -12.34 -3.32
CA TYR A 76 11.84 -13.79 -3.17
C TYR A 76 12.29 -14.19 -1.77
N SER A 77 11.83 -15.34 -1.30
CA SER A 77 12.38 -15.93 -0.09
C SER A 77 13.67 -16.66 -0.47
N PRO A 78 14.86 -16.19 -0.04
CA PRO A 78 16.08 -16.98 -0.21
C PRO A 78 15.81 -18.29 0.55
N ALA A 79 15.94 -19.43 -0.13
CA ALA A 79 15.82 -20.72 0.55
C ALA A 79 16.76 -20.66 1.76
N GLN A 80 16.20 -20.67 2.98
CA GLN A 80 17.03 -20.62 4.17
C GLN A 80 17.91 -21.85 4.11
N GLY A 81 19.21 -21.64 3.92
CA GLY A 81 20.23 -22.68 3.87
C GLY A 81 20.38 -23.31 5.24
N GLY A 82 19.40 -24.10 5.65
CA GLY A 82 19.42 -24.96 6.81
C GLY A 82 19.46 -26.41 6.34
N THR A 83 20.66 -26.99 6.30
CA THR A 83 20.81 -28.44 6.21
C THR A 83 20.30 -29.07 7.51
N SER A 84 19.02 -29.42 7.60
CA SER A 84 18.49 -30.43 8.54
C SER A 84 17.06 -30.83 8.16
N ALA A 85 16.96 -31.94 7.42
CA ALA A 85 15.98 -33.01 7.58
C ALA A 85 14.50 -32.65 7.84
N GLY A 86 13.76 -32.48 6.75
CA GLY A 86 12.31 -32.67 6.66
C GLY A 86 11.94 -32.83 5.19
N ALA A 87 11.75 -34.07 4.76
CA ALA A 87 11.65 -34.44 3.35
C ALA A 87 10.40 -33.85 2.66
N GLY A 88 10.58 -33.33 1.44
CA GLY A 88 9.60 -33.54 0.38
C GLY A 88 8.45 -32.54 0.23
N ILE A 89 8.44 -31.39 0.91
CA ILE A 89 7.50 -30.32 0.53
C ILE A 89 8.14 -29.47 -0.56
N ASP A 90 7.96 -29.91 -1.82
CA ASP A 90 8.02 -28.98 -2.95
C ASP A 90 7.00 -27.87 -2.66
N CYS A 91 7.46 -26.65 -2.40
CA CYS A 91 6.62 -25.45 -2.30
C CYS A 91 6.86 -24.57 -3.54
N PRO A 92 6.25 -24.89 -4.70
CA PRO A 92 6.61 -24.27 -5.97
C PRO A 92 5.95 -22.89 -6.15
N SER A 93 4.85 -22.61 -5.43
CA SER A 93 3.97 -21.45 -5.66
C SER A 93 4.17 -20.26 -4.71
N LEU A 94 4.89 -20.40 -3.61
CA LEU A 94 4.98 -19.40 -2.52
C LEU A 94 6.41 -18.88 -2.30
N LYS A 95 7.18 -18.73 -3.39
CA LYS A 95 8.56 -18.21 -3.34
C LYS A 95 8.63 -16.68 -3.43
N HIS A 96 7.57 -16.02 -3.88
CA HIS A 96 7.59 -14.60 -4.21
C HIS A 96 6.55 -13.82 -3.40
N PHE A 97 6.96 -12.66 -2.88
CA PHE A 97 6.06 -11.74 -2.22
C PHE A 97 5.17 -11.03 -3.25
N PRO A 98 3.84 -11.04 -3.09
CA PRO A 98 2.93 -10.38 -4.03
C PRO A 98 3.20 -8.86 -4.13
N PRO A 99 3.62 -8.36 -5.31
CA PRO A 99 3.94 -6.94 -5.49
C PRO A 99 2.79 -5.98 -5.13
N ASP A 100 1.55 -6.35 -5.45
CA ASP A 100 0.35 -5.53 -5.24
C ASP A 100 0.03 -5.29 -3.76
N LYS A 101 0.62 -6.10 -2.86
CA LYS A 101 0.49 -6.00 -1.41
C LYS A 101 1.50 -5.06 -0.77
N ILE A 102 2.50 -4.60 -1.52
CA ILE A 102 3.45 -3.58 -1.06
C ILE A 102 2.92 -2.22 -1.52
N ARG A 103 2.71 -1.31 -0.58
CA ARG A 103 2.17 0.03 -0.81
C ARG A 103 3.13 1.09 -0.33
N LEU A 104 3.23 2.17 -1.09
CA LEU A 104 3.95 3.37 -0.70
C LEU A 104 2.96 4.51 -0.49
N SER A 105 3.07 5.19 0.64
CA SER A 105 2.28 6.40 0.92
C SER A 105 3.18 7.53 1.37
N LEU A 106 2.98 8.72 0.80
CA LEU A 106 3.80 9.88 1.14
C LEU A 106 3.46 10.35 2.55
N ARG A 107 4.46 10.37 3.41
CA ARG A 107 4.34 10.87 4.79
C ARG A 107 4.54 12.37 4.85
N ARG A 108 5.65 12.85 4.29
CA ARG A 108 5.99 14.28 4.26
C ARG A 108 7.01 14.61 3.19
N ILE A 109 7.13 15.90 2.89
CA ILE A 109 8.11 16.47 1.98
C ILE A 109 8.89 17.54 2.75
N VAL A 110 10.20 17.57 2.57
CA VAL A 110 11.08 18.66 3.01
C VAL A 110 11.76 19.22 1.76
N SER A 111 11.86 20.53 1.67
CA SER A 111 12.47 21.19 0.54
C SER A 111 13.42 22.29 1.00
N GLU A 112 14.48 22.49 0.23
CA GLU A 112 15.42 23.59 0.38
C GLU A 112 15.62 24.24 -0.98
N ASN A 113 15.33 25.54 -1.07
CA ASN A 113 15.46 26.32 -2.32
C ASN A 113 14.67 25.74 -3.53
N ALA A 114 13.66 24.92 -3.26
CA ALA A 114 12.84 24.21 -4.25
C ALA A 114 11.33 24.59 -4.21
N GLY A 115 11.00 25.68 -3.52
CA GLY A 115 9.62 26.01 -3.14
C GLY A 115 9.11 25.10 -2.00
N ASN A 116 7.81 25.15 -1.70
CA ASN A 116 7.18 24.34 -0.65
C ASN A 116 6.19 23.34 -1.27
N PRO A 117 6.67 22.27 -1.94
CA PRO A 117 5.80 21.28 -2.54
C PRO A 117 4.94 20.59 -1.49
N THR A 118 3.67 20.40 -1.82
CA THR A 118 2.70 19.61 -1.08
C THR A 118 2.34 18.34 -1.84
N LYS A 119 1.79 17.34 -1.14
CA LYS A 119 1.26 16.11 -1.76
C LYS A 119 0.34 16.40 -2.96
N ALA A 120 -0.57 17.35 -2.80
CA ALA A 120 -1.50 17.77 -3.86
C ALA A 120 -0.78 18.45 -5.03
N SER A 121 0.19 19.34 -4.76
CA SER A 121 0.97 20.01 -5.81
C SER A 121 1.83 19.03 -6.64
N LEU A 122 2.14 17.86 -6.10
CA LEU A 122 2.89 16.82 -6.78
C LEU A 122 1.98 15.74 -7.40
N GLY A 123 0.65 15.86 -7.26
CA GLY A 123 -0.31 14.88 -7.78
C GLY A 123 -0.16 13.49 -7.14
N ILE A 124 0.35 13.41 -5.91
CA ILE A 124 0.65 12.13 -5.26
C ILE A 124 -0.64 11.53 -4.67
N PRO A 125 -1.00 10.27 -5.00
CA PRO A 125 -2.19 9.60 -4.47
C PRO A 125 -2.04 9.28 -2.96
N ASN A 126 -3.10 8.79 -2.33
CA ASN A 126 -3.06 8.38 -0.91
C ASN A 126 -2.06 7.26 -0.63
N PHE A 127 -2.08 6.27 -1.50
CA PHE A 127 -1.09 5.22 -1.56
C PHE A 127 -0.94 4.78 -3.02
N THR A 128 0.18 4.16 -3.33
CA THR A 128 0.42 3.48 -4.60
C THR A 128 0.79 2.03 -4.30
N SER A 129 -0.01 1.08 -4.76
CA SER A 129 0.40 -0.33 -4.75
C SER A 129 1.48 -0.54 -5.81
N LEU A 130 2.54 -1.25 -5.44
CA LEU A 130 3.55 -1.69 -6.39
C LEU A 130 2.96 -2.78 -7.30
N GLY A 131 3.64 -3.03 -8.40
CA GLY A 131 3.24 -4.03 -9.37
C GLY A 131 4.45 -4.70 -9.99
N ILE A 132 4.16 -5.60 -10.92
CA ILE A 132 5.17 -6.29 -11.74
C ILE A 132 5.84 -5.34 -12.74
N ASN A 133 5.18 -4.22 -13.05
CA ASN A 133 5.69 -3.15 -13.91
C ASN A 133 5.94 -1.89 -13.07
N PRO A 134 6.80 -0.96 -13.54
CA PRO A 134 6.98 0.34 -12.90
C PRO A 134 5.64 1.05 -12.68
N VAL A 135 5.42 1.51 -11.45
CA VAL A 135 4.27 2.35 -11.08
C VAL A 135 4.76 3.74 -10.72
N PHE A 136 4.01 4.78 -11.07
CA PHE A 136 4.39 6.14 -10.72
C PHE A 136 3.86 6.53 -9.34
N ILE A 137 4.77 6.66 -8.37
CA ILE A 137 4.48 7.17 -7.02
C ILE A 137 4.35 8.70 -7.00
N VAL A 138 4.99 9.36 -7.98
CA VAL A 138 4.71 10.74 -8.38
C VAL A 138 4.31 10.69 -9.86
N PRO A 139 3.01 10.68 -10.19
CA PRO A 139 2.54 10.43 -11.56
C PRO A 139 2.70 11.62 -12.49
N ASN A 140 2.47 12.83 -11.98
CA ASN A 140 2.61 14.07 -12.73
C ASN A 140 2.68 15.26 -11.76
N ALA A 141 3.88 15.73 -11.46
CA ALA A 141 4.03 16.86 -10.55
C ALA A 141 3.56 18.17 -11.20
N LEU A 142 2.50 18.76 -10.65
CA LEU A 142 1.94 20.04 -11.11
C LEU A 142 2.86 21.21 -10.75
N GLN A 143 3.61 21.08 -9.66
CA GLN A 143 4.66 22.03 -9.30
C GLN A 143 5.98 21.66 -10.00
N PRO A 144 6.56 22.58 -10.82
CA PRO A 144 7.83 22.34 -11.46
C PRO A 144 9.00 22.36 -10.47
N MET A 145 10.04 21.58 -10.76
CA MET A 145 11.33 21.75 -10.11
C MET A 145 12.03 22.96 -10.74
N VAL A 146 12.21 24.03 -9.98
CA VAL A 146 12.86 25.26 -10.44
C VAL A 146 14.12 25.51 -9.61
N LYS A 147 15.28 25.27 -10.23
CA LYS A 147 16.58 25.57 -9.67
C LYS A 147 17.10 26.87 -10.27
N LYS A 148 17.43 27.85 -9.43
CA LYS A 148 17.99 29.14 -9.88
C LYS A 148 19.49 29.03 -10.10
N ALA A 149 20.05 29.89 -10.94
CA ALA A 149 21.51 30.04 -11.03
C ALA A 149 22.06 30.45 -9.65
N ASN A 150 23.24 29.94 -9.28
CA ASN A 150 23.90 30.20 -7.99
C ASN A 150 23.09 29.80 -6.75
N SER A 151 22.21 28.81 -6.87
CA SER A 151 21.50 28.21 -5.74
C SER A 151 21.64 26.70 -5.76
N ASN A 152 21.57 26.08 -4.58
CA ASN A 152 21.31 24.66 -4.47
C ASN A 152 19.82 24.39 -4.68
N PHE A 153 19.48 23.15 -4.97
CA PHE A 153 18.10 22.66 -5.00
C PHE A 153 18.04 21.31 -4.30
N VAL A 154 17.12 21.16 -3.35
CA VAL A 154 16.87 19.87 -2.67
C VAL A 154 15.38 19.68 -2.43
N ILE A 155 14.87 18.50 -2.80
CA ILE A 155 13.59 17.97 -2.35
C ILE A 155 13.85 16.60 -1.73
N THR A 156 13.42 16.42 -0.49
CA THR A 156 13.45 15.13 0.22
C THR A 156 12.03 14.67 0.48
N THR A 157 11.70 13.46 0.04
CA THR A 157 10.41 12.83 0.24
C THR A 157 10.56 11.64 1.19
N TYR A 158 9.66 11.56 2.15
CA TYR A 158 9.61 10.48 3.15
C TYR A 158 8.34 9.68 2.92
N TRP A 159 8.48 8.37 2.76
CA TRP A 159 7.39 7.47 2.43
C TRP A 159 7.26 6.39 3.50
N ASP A 160 6.02 6.13 3.89
CA ASP A 160 5.70 4.94 4.65
C ASP A 160 5.66 3.74 3.67
N LEU A 161 6.29 2.63 4.05
CA LEU A 161 6.14 1.34 3.36
C LEU A 161 5.09 0.51 4.10
N GLU A 162 4.04 0.13 3.40
CA GLU A 162 2.90 -0.58 3.97
C GLU A 162 2.72 -1.94 3.29
N ILE A 163 2.76 -2.99 4.09
CA ILE A 163 2.36 -4.33 3.72
C ILE A 163 0.87 -4.45 3.99
N ALA A 164 0.07 -4.65 2.95
CA ALA A 164 -1.37 -4.83 3.08
C ALA A 164 -1.68 -6.08 3.92
N GLY A 165 -2.65 -5.99 4.82
CA GLY A 165 -3.17 -7.17 5.51
C GLY A 165 -3.91 -8.13 4.58
N GLY A 166 -4.04 -9.38 5.02
CA GLY A 166 -4.77 -10.44 4.32
C GLY A 166 -4.31 -11.84 4.70
N ASP A 167 -5.17 -12.82 4.43
CA ASP A 167 -4.94 -14.27 4.57
C ASP A 167 -3.68 -14.76 3.85
N TYR A 168 -3.31 -14.12 2.72
CA TYR A 168 -2.09 -14.42 1.97
C TYR A 168 -0.85 -14.42 2.88
N LEU A 169 -0.80 -13.60 3.94
CA LEU A 169 0.32 -13.58 4.89
C LEU A 169 0.50 -14.92 5.62
N GLY A 170 -0.59 -15.64 5.90
CA GLY A 170 -0.53 -16.99 6.44
C GLY A 170 0.03 -17.99 5.44
N GLU A 171 -0.32 -17.83 4.15
CA GLU A 171 0.26 -18.64 3.07
C GLU A 171 1.77 -18.41 2.93
N MET A 172 2.23 -17.18 3.14
CA MET A 172 3.64 -16.83 3.14
C MET A 172 4.44 -17.55 4.24
N LEU A 173 3.79 -18.13 5.26
CA LEU A 173 4.41 -18.92 6.33
C LEU A 173 4.33 -20.44 6.12
N LYS A 174 3.44 -20.96 5.27
CA LYS A 174 3.07 -22.40 5.17
C LYS A 174 4.24 -23.38 4.93
N CYS A 175 5.42 -22.90 4.58
CA CYS A 175 6.61 -23.72 4.28
C CYS A 175 7.85 -23.29 5.06
N SER A 176 7.68 -22.66 6.22
CA SER A 176 8.80 -22.19 7.04
C SER A 176 9.06 -23.16 8.21
N ASP A 177 10.24 -23.78 8.25
CA ASP A 177 10.72 -24.55 9.40
C ASP A 177 11.01 -23.65 10.63
N TYR A 178 11.07 -22.35 10.38
CA TYR A 178 11.31 -21.31 11.36
C TYR A 178 10.03 -20.51 11.61
N ASN A 179 9.89 -20.00 12.81
CA ASN A 179 8.80 -19.09 13.19
C ASN A 179 8.69 -17.83 12.31
N ALA A 180 9.61 -17.56 11.38
CA ALA A 180 9.51 -16.46 10.44
C ALA A 180 10.13 -16.81 9.08
N ARG A 181 9.58 -16.21 8.01
CA ARG A 181 10.10 -16.30 6.66
C ARG A 181 10.44 -14.92 6.09
N ARG A 182 11.66 -14.79 5.58
CA ARG A 182 12.16 -13.57 4.94
C ARG A 182 11.88 -13.60 3.44
N TYR A 183 11.48 -12.45 2.91
CA TYR A 183 11.38 -12.13 1.49
C TYR A 183 12.23 -10.91 1.21
N GLU A 184 13.16 -11.00 0.27
CA GLU A 184 14.12 -9.95 -0.02
C GLU A 184 14.15 -9.61 -1.51
N GLY A 185 14.45 -8.36 -1.83
CA GLY A 185 14.58 -7.89 -3.20
C GLY A 185 14.80 -6.41 -3.28
N ASP A 186 15.01 -5.91 -4.50
CA ASP A 186 15.37 -4.51 -4.72
C ASP A 186 14.19 -3.72 -5.30
N ILE A 187 13.97 -2.52 -4.78
CA ILE A 187 13.04 -1.54 -5.36
C ILE A 187 13.85 -0.43 -6.02
N LYS A 188 13.65 -0.24 -7.32
CA LYS A 188 14.26 0.80 -8.14
C LYS A 188 13.33 2.00 -8.25
N TYR A 189 13.85 3.18 -7.94
CA TYR A 189 13.19 4.46 -8.09
C TYR A 189 13.85 5.27 -9.19
N THR A 190 13.05 5.79 -10.13
CA THR A 190 13.57 6.52 -11.29
C THR A 190 12.87 7.86 -11.45
N LEU A 191 13.66 8.93 -11.61
CA LEU A 191 13.18 10.30 -11.83
C LEU A 191 13.12 10.60 -13.32
N PHE A 192 11.96 11.06 -13.79
CA PHE A 192 11.69 11.41 -15.18
C PHE A 192 11.28 12.87 -15.35
N ASP A 193 11.57 13.42 -16.53
CA ASP A 193 11.00 14.68 -17.00
C ASP A 193 9.60 14.50 -17.63
N ASP A 194 9.08 15.59 -18.21
CA ASP A 194 7.79 15.66 -18.89
C ASP A 194 7.72 14.83 -20.18
N HIS A 195 8.86 14.44 -20.75
CA HIS A 195 8.98 13.64 -21.96
C HIS A 195 9.30 12.17 -21.65
N ASN A 196 9.24 11.76 -20.38
CA ASN A 196 9.62 10.44 -19.87
C ASN A 196 11.11 10.10 -20.09
N ASN A 197 11.98 11.09 -20.25
CA ASN A 197 13.42 10.85 -20.20
C ASN A 197 13.85 10.76 -18.74
N GLN A 198 14.75 9.84 -18.46
CA GLN A 198 15.37 9.75 -17.14
C GLN A 198 16.32 10.94 -16.94
N VAL A 199 16.08 11.71 -15.87
CA VAL A 199 16.86 12.93 -15.55
C VAL A 199 17.64 12.84 -14.24
N GLY A 200 17.49 11.74 -13.50
CA GLY A 200 18.25 11.40 -12.30
C GLY A 200 18.92 10.03 -12.38
N MET A 201 19.88 9.75 -11.50
CA MET A 201 20.42 8.39 -11.33
C MET A 201 19.36 7.49 -10.66
N PRO A 202 19.12 6.26 -11.13
CA PRO A 202 18.16 5.39 -10.47
C PRO A 202 18.65 5.10 -9.05
N VAL A 203 17.74 5.16 -8.08
CA VAL A 203 18.01 4.77 -6.71
C VAL A 203 17.53 3.35 -6.54
N ILE A 204 18.39 2.46 -6.06
CA ILE A 204 18.03 1.08 -5.77
C ILE A 204 18.10 0.91 -4.25
N ILE A 205 16.98 0.49 -3.65
CA ILE A 205 16.88 0.24 -2.22
C ILE A 205 16.56 -1.25 -2.04
N HIS A 206 17.40 -1.94 -1.29
CA HIS A 206 17.19 -3.32 -0.91
C HIS A 206 16.19 -3.41 0.24
N GLU A 207 15.15 -4.21 0.08
CA GLU A 207 14.07 -4.38 1.05
C GLU A 207 14.01 -5.82 1.55
N MET A 208 13.79 -5.96 2.85
CA MET A 208 13.56 -7.25 3.51
C MET A 208 12.20 -7.21 4.23
N ILE A 209 11.32 -8.14 3.90
CA ILE A 209 10.03 -8.34 4.57
C ILE A 209 10.11 -9.66 5.33
N ASP A 210 10.07 -9.58 6.65
CA ASP A 210 10.03 -10.74 7.53
C ASP A 210 8.59 -11.00 7.94
N VAL A 211 8.01 -12.09 7.44
CA VAL A 211 6.71 -12.56 7.90
C VAL A 211 6.98 -13.49 9.09
N GLY A 212 6.72 -13.01 10.31
CA GLY A 212 6.85 -13.78 11.54
C GLY A 212 5.54 -14.47 11.94
N PRO A 213 5.45 -15.12 13.12
CA PRO A 213 4.21 -15.73 13.58
C PRO A 213 3.16 -14.62 13.66
N LEU A 214 2.06 -14.82 12.95
CA LEU A 214 1.02 -13.81 12.86
C LEU A 214 0.20 -13.85 14.14
N ALA A 215 0.18 -12.74 14.88
CA ALA A 215 -0.59 -12.50 16.09
C ALA A 215 -1.71 -11.47 15.84
N GLY A 216 -2.78 -11.58 16.63
CA GLY A 216 -4.04 -10.83 16.47
C GLY A 216 -5.06 -11.65 15.67
N MET A 217 -6.05 -12.33 16.28
CA MET A 217 -6.49 -12.33 17.68
C MET A 217 -6.91 -13.74 18.13
N SER A 218 -6.40 -14.16 19.31
CA SER A 218 -6.65 -15.40 20.08
C SER A 218 -6.31 -16.77 19.45
N ASP A 219 -5.60 -17.53 20.27
CA ASP A 219 -5.27 -18.96 20.27
C ASP A 219 -4.73 -19.65 19.02
N VAL A 220 -3.43 -19.96 19.13
CA VAL A 220 -2.77 -21.22 18.75
C VAL A 220 -3.04 -21.70 17.32
N PRO A 221 -2.03 -21.74 16.44
CA PRO A 221 -2.15 -22.47 15.18
C PRO A 221 -2.59 -23.90 15.50
N SER A 222 -3.78 -24.31 15.03
CA SER A 222 -4.14 -25.72 14.99
C SER A 222 -3.27 -26.37 13.93
N TYR A 223 -2.32 -27.18 14.40
CA TYR A 223 -1.46 -27.99 13.57
C TYR A 223 -2.18 -29.31 13.26
N ASP A 224 -2.03 -29.81 12.04
CA ASP A 224 -2.38 -31.21 11.78
C ASP A 224 -1.40 -32.16 12.49
N GLU A 225 -1.66 -33.47 12.39
CA GLU A 225 -0.81 -34.52 12.96
C GLU A 225 0.66 -34.48 12.48
N SER A 226 0.93 -33.74 11.39
CA SER A 226 2.27 -33.55 10.82
C SER A 226 2.98 -32.27 11.30
N GLY A 227 2.34 -31.46 12.14
CA GLY A 227 2.90 -30.18 12.58
C GLY A 227 2.74 -29.07 11.54
N THR A 228 1.84 -29.24 10.56
CA THR A 228 1.55 -28.23 9.53
C THR A 228 0.43 -27.31 10.00
N PRO A 229 0.60 -25.98 9.99
CA PRO A 229 -0.47 -25.05 10.33
C PRO A 229 -1.66 -25.20 9.36
N ILE A 230 -2.82 -25.59 9.87
CA ILE A 230 -4.04 -25.70 9.07
C ILE A 230 -4.65 -24.30 8.92
N PHE A 231 -4.40 -23.66 7.77
CA PHE A 231 -5.08 -22.43 7.35
C PHE A 231 -5.86 -22.66 6.06
N GLU A 232 -6.70 -23.70 6.04
CA GLU A 232 -7.60 -23.95 4.91
C GLU A 232 -8.98 -23.37 5.18
N GLY A 233 -9.40 -22.45 4.31
CA GLY A 233 -10.81 -22.18 4.09
C GLY A 233 -11.30 -20.80 4.47
N LEU A 234 -10.55 -19.99 5.24
CA LEU A 234 -10.99 -18.66 5.69
C LEU A 234 -10.90 -17.62 4.56
N SER A 235 -12.02 -17.29 3.93
CA SER A 235 -12.08 -16.23 2.92
C SER A 235 -13.29 -15.34 3.12
N LEU A 236 -13.12 -14.04 2.85
CA LEU A 236 -14.18 -13.04 2.92
C LEU A 236 -14.51 -12.58 1.50
N THR A 237 -15.75 -12.76 1.07
CA THR A 237 -16.20 -12.32 -0.26
C THR A 237 -17.25 -11.24 -0.12
N PHE A 238 -17.12 -10.19 -0.95
CA PHE A 238 -18.13 -9.16 -1.11
C PHE A 238 -19.14 -9.55 -2.19
N THR A 239 -20.43 -9.58 -1.86
CA THR A 239 -21.50 -9.76 -2.86
C THR A 239 -21.80 -8.47 -3.63
N THR A 240 -21.46 -7.30 -3.07
CA THR A 240 -21.52 -5.97 -3.69
C THR A 240 -20.29 -5.14 -3.34
N ALA A 241 -19.75 -4.39 -4.31
CA ALA A 241 -18.52 -3.61 -4.14
C ALA A 241 -18.59 -2.64 -2.94
N PRO A 242 -17.55 -2.56 -2.09
CA PRO A 242 -17.61 -1.90 -0.77
C PRO A 242 -17.45 -0.36 -0.78
N ASP A 243 -17.77 0.34 -1.87
CA ASP A 243 -17.61 1.79 -1.93
C ASP A 243 -18.72 2.51 -1.14
N VAL A 244 -18.46 2.76 0.15
CA VAL A 244 -19.36 3.54 1.01
C VAL A 244 -19.24 5.02 0.65
N THR A 245 -20.26 5.54 -0.02
CA THR A 245 -20.35 6.94 -0.46
C THR A 245 -21.52 7.63 0.23
N PHE A 246 -21.31 8.85 0.73
CA PHE A 246 -22.36 9.68 1.32
C PHE A 246 -22.54 10.97 0.51
N HIS A 247 -23.79 11.25 0.14
CA HIS A 247 -24.15 12.44 -0.62
C HIS A 247 -24.80 13.49 0.29
N PHE A 248 -24.09 14.59 0.53
CA PHE A 248 -24.61 15.75 1.24
C PHE A 248 -24.96 16.84 0.24
N SER A 249 -26.08 16.66 -0.47
CA SER A 249 -26.47 17.52 -1.60
C SER A 249 -27.64 18.47 -1.31
N ASN A 250 -28.39 18.22 -0.24
CA ASN A 250 -29.56 19.00 0.16
C ASN A 250 -29.60 19.21 1.70
N PRO A 251 -30.31 20.24 2.20
CA PRO A 251 -30.43 20.53 3.63
C PRO A 251 -30.94 19.37 4.51
N GLU A 252 -31.80 18.49 3.99
CA GLU A 252 -32.33 17.33 4.73
C GLU A 252 -31.23 16.32 5.04
N SER A 253 -30.31 16.06 4.10
CA SER A 253 -29.15 15.18 4.32
C SER A 253 -28.27 15.63 5.49
N TYR A 254 -28.22 16.94 5.78
CA TYR A 254 -27.47 17.49 6.91
C TYR A 254 -28.21 17.40 8.23
N ASN A 255 -29.53 17.61 8.21
CA ASN A 255 -30.35 17.67 9.41
C ASN A 255 -30.74 16.27 9.92
N SER A 256 -30.92 15.32 9.00
CA SER A 256 -31.39 13.97 9.29
C SER A 256 -30.27 12.93 9.31
N GLY A 257 -29.08 13.30 8.82
CA GLY A 257 -27.98 12.36 8.58
C GLY A 257 -28.19 11.56 7.29
N GLN A 258 -27.26 10.64 7.02
CA GLN A 258 -27.31 9.74 5.86
C GLN A 258 -27.05 8.32 6.32
N GLU A 259 -27.69 7.34 5.68
CA GLU A 259 -27.51 5.93 5.98
C GLU A 259 -27.32 5.12 4.69
N THR A 260 -26.34 4.22 4.72
CA THR A 260 -26.06 3.26 3.64
C THR A 260 -25.94 1.87 4.25
N THR A 261 -26.79 0.95 3.80
CA THR A 261 -26.77 -0.46 4.24
C THR A 261 -26.24 -1.36 3.13
N LEU A 262 -25.21 -2.14 3.46
CA LEU A 262 -24.69 -3.21 2.64
C LEU A 262 -25.39 -4.51 3.06
N ASN A 263 -26.34 -4.97 2.25
CA ASN A 263 -27.17 -6.15 2.56
C ASN A 263 -26.44 -7.45 2.26
N SER A 264 -26.32 -8.36 3.25
CA SER A 264 -25.63 -9.66 3.10
C SER A 264 -24.31 -9.55 2.35
N ALA A 265 -23.60 -8.45 2.61
CA ALA A 265 -22.46 -8.05 1.80
C ALA A 265 -21.27 -8.97 2.00
N LEU A 266 -21.23 -9.68 3.12
CA LEU A 266 -20.11 -10.51 3.52
C LEU A 266 -20.51 -11.97 3.61
N SER A 267 -19.84 -12.78 2.79
CA SER A 267 -19.84 -14.23 2.94
C SER A 267 -18.50 -14.69 3.47
N ILE A 268 -18.55 -15.58 4.46
CA ILE A 268 -17.39 -16.33 4.92
C ILE A 268 -17.39 -17.72 4.33
N LYS A 269 -16.21 -18.23 4.03
CA LYS A 269 -15.93 -19.65 3.89
C LYS A 269 -15.01 -20.00 5.06
N ALA A 270 -15.22 -21.13 5.74
CA ALA A 270 -14.34 -21.63 6.81
C ALA A 270 -14.61 -23.12 7.11
N LYS A 271 -13.70 -23.80 7.82
CA LYS A 271 -13.85 -25.19 8.29
C LYS A 271 -13.19 -25.32 9.67
N GLY A 272 -13.95 -25.70 10.70
CA GLY A 272 -13.39 -26.01 12.02
C GLY A 272 -12.60 -24.87 12.70
N THR A 273 -12.84 -23.62 12.32
CA THR A 273 -12.10 -22.46 12.86
C THR A 273 -13.10 -21.43 13.39
N ALA A 274 -12.80 -20.90 14.57
CA ALA A 274 -13.42 -19.67 15.03
C ALA A 274 -12.88 -18.49 14.21
N TRP A 275 -13.71 -17.47 14.01
CA TRP A 275 -13.43 -16.39 13.09
C TRP A 275 -14.01 -15.08 13.60
N ALA A 276 -13.38 -13.99 13.18
CA ALA A 276 -13.84 -12.63 13.43
C ALA A 276 -13.62 -11.75 12.19
N VAL A 277 -14.59 -10.90 11.89
CA VAL A 277 -14.50 -9.90 10.81
C VAL A 277 -14.38 -8.53 11.43
N TYR A 278 -13.41 -7.78 10.95
CA TYR A 278 -13.15 -6.42 11.35
C TYR A 278 -13.27 -5.47 10.16
N CYS A 279 -13.42 -4.18 10.46
CA CYS A 279 -13.22 -3.12 9.49
C CYS A 279 -12.39 -1.98 10.06
N LYS A 280 -11.80 -1.20 9.15
CA LYS A 280 -11.20 0.11 9.44
C LYS A 280 -11.25 1.01 8.23
N SER A 281 -11.24 2.32 8.45
CA SER A 281 -11.03 3.29 7.37
C SER A 281 -9.55 3.35 7.00
N LEU A 282 -9.24 3.37 5.70
CA LEU A 282 -7.88 3.60 5.20
C LEU A 282 -7.50 5.09 5.21
N SER A 283 -8.47 5.99 5.35
CA SER A 283 -8.27 7.44 5.42
C SER A 283 -8.68 7.96 6.79
N PRO A 284 -7.99 8.95 7.39
CA PRO A 284 -8.33 9.49 8.72
C PRO A 284 -9.56 10.40 8.75
N ALA A 285 -10.14 10.68 7.58
CA ALA A 285 -11.31 11.52 7.37
C ALA A 285 -12.07 11.01 6.14
N LEU A 286 -13.37 11.34 6.05
CA LEU A 286 -14.08 11.29 4.79
C LEU A 286 -13.55 12.41 3.89
N MET A 287 -13.31 12.12 2.61
CA MET A 287 -12.78 13.10 1.66
C MET A 287 -13.71 13.29 0.49
N SER A 288 -13.73 14.51 -0.03
CA SER A 288 -14.44 14.86 -1.26
C SER A 288 -13.46 15.09 -2.42
N ASN A 289 -13.98 15.02 -3.64
CA ASN A 289 -13.20 15.30 -4.85
C ASN A 289 -12.72 16.76 -4.93
N THR A 290 -13.35 17.67 -4.21
CA THR A 290 -12.95 19.09 -4.16
C THR A 290 -11.99 19.40 -3.01
N GLY A 291 -11.61 18.41 -2.20
CA GLY A 291 -10.63 18.56 -1.11
C GLY A 291 -11.22 18.90 0.26
N ASN A 292 -12.54 19.03 0.38
CA ASN A 292 -13.20 19.14 1.68
C ASN A 292 -13.14 17.81 2.45
N THR A 293 -13.07 17.88 3.77
CA THR A 293 -13.01 16.72 4.66
C THR A 293 -14.09 16.76 5.74
N LEU A 294 -14.49 15.57 6.20
CA LEU A 294 -15.30 15.39 7.41
C LEU A 294 -14.61 14.39 8.34
N PRO A 295 -14.68 14.60 9.67
CA PRO A 295 -14.08 13.65 10.61
C PRO A 295 -14.78 12.29 10.51
N LEU A 296 -14.07 11.18 10.77
CA LEU A 296 -14.66 9.84 10.69
C LEU A 296 -15.64 9.54 11.82
N ASP A 297 -15.50 10.23 12.95
CA ASP A 297 -16.24 9.92 14.18
C ASP A 297 -17.74 10.21 14.10
N ILE A 298 -18.17 10.95 13.09
CA ILE A 298 -19.58 11.17 12.76
C ILE A 298 -20.23 9.93 12.11
N VAL A 299 -19.43 8.98 11.62
CA VAL A 299 -19.91 7.75 10.99
C VAL A 299 -19.98 6.66 12.04
N THR A 300 -21.15 6.05 12.18
CA THR A 300 -21.38 4.87 13.02
C THR A 300 -21.66 3.65 12.14
N ILE A 301 -21.25 2.49 12.62
CA ILE A 301 -21.34 1.20 11.95
C ILE A 301 -22.17 0.30 12.84
N SER A 302 -23.23 -0.30 12.29
CA SER A 302 -24.04 -1.29 12.99
C SER A 302 -24.14 -2.55 12.15
N THR A 303 -24.17 -3.70 12.81
CA THR A 303 -24.21 -5.00 12.14
C THR A 303 -25.42 -5.80 12.61
N SER A 304 -26.05 -6.51 11.69
CA SER A 304 -27.16 -7.42 11.99
C SER A 304 -27.00 -8.72 11.22
N GLY A 305 -27.52 -9.82 11.75
CA GLY A 305 -27.37 -11.15 11.15
C GLY A 305 -26.54 -12.09 12.00
N GLU A 306 -26.13 -13.20 11.39
CA GLU A 306 -25.41 -14.28 12.06
C GLU A 306 -24.00 -13.86 12.46
N GLY A 307 -23.66 -14.09 13.73
CA GLY A 307 -22.35 -13.72 14.27
C GLY A 307 -22.15 -12.22 14.47
N SER A 308 -23.18 -11.36 14.38
CA SER A 308 -23.04 -9.96 14.77
C SER A 308 -22.63 -9.83 16.25
N VAL A 309 -21.62 -9.00 16.54
CA VAL A 309 -21.05 -8.86 17.89
C VAL A 309 -21.78 -7.83 18.76
N GLY A 310 -22.88 -7.23 18.27
CA GLY A 310 -23.81 -6.50 19.13
C GLY A 310 -24.51 -5.31 18.49
N ALA A 311 -25.68 -4.99 19.06
CA ALA A 311 -26.65 -3.99 18.59
C ALA A 311 -26.21 -2.52 18.72
N SER A 312 -25.09 -2.24 19.39
CA SER A 312 -24.61 -0.87 19.63
C SER A 312 -23.74 -0.37 18.47
N PRO A 313 -24.10 0.76 17.82
CA PRO A 313 -23.31 1.28 16.72
C PRO A 313 -21.88 1.64 17.15
N GLN A 314 -20.88 1.15 16.40
CA GLN A 314 -19.47 1.46 16.59
C GLN A 314 -19.04 2.64 15.74
N THR A 315 -18.26 3.56 16.28
CA THR A 315 -17.73 4.68 15.50
C THR A 315 -16.66 4.22 14.52
N LEU A 316 -16.80 4.58 13.24
CA LEU A 316 -15.78 4.34 12.21
C LEU A 316 -14.51 5.09 12.57
N SER A 317 -13.38 4.43 12.44
CA SER A 317 -12.07 5.05 12.66
C SER A 317 -11.01 4.36 11.80
N THR A 318 -9.78 4.84 11.90
CA THR A 318 -8.60 4.13 11.36
C THR A 318 -8.15 2.98 12.26
N GLN A 319 -8.77 2.84 13.44
CA GLN A 319 -8.60 1.70 14.32
C GLN A 319 -9.63 0.62 13.96
N GLU A 320 -9.32 -0.61 14.37
CA GLU A 320 -10.08 -1.78 13.98
C GLU A 320 -11.35 -1.91 14.81
N ARG A 321 -12.42 -2.26 14.12
CA ARG A 321 -13.76 -2.37 14.66
C ARG A 321 -14.29 -3.76 14.36
N LEU A 322 -14.53 -4.53 15.43
CA LEU A 322 -15.08 -5.88 15.35
C LEU A 322 -16.55 -5.81 14.92
N LEU A 323 -16.86 -6.43 13.78
CA LEU A 323 -18.16 -6.40 13.14
C LEU A 323 -18.95 -7.70 13.34
N PHE A 324 -18.28 -8.83 13.09
CA PHE A 324 -18.86 -10.17 13.20
C PHE A 324 -17.86 -11.13 13.84
N MET A 325 -18.35 -12.17 14.51
CA MET A 325 -17.57 -13.29 14.99
C MET A 325 -18.40 -14.56 15.06
N GLY A 326 -17.77 -15.72 14.97
CA GLY A 326 -18.46 -17.00 15.11
C GLY A 326 -17.50 -18.18 15.04
N VAL A 327 -18.08 -19.38 15.02
CA VAL A 327 -17.33 -20.63 14.93
C VAL A 327 -17.97 -21.49 13.86
N VAL A 328 -17.17 -22.02 12.94
CA VAL A 328 -17.67 -23.02 11.96
C VAL A 328 -17.39 -24.42 12.50
N PRO A 329 -18.41 -25.30 12.57
CA PRO A 329 -18.22 -26.70 12.96
C PRO A 329 -17.20 -27.42 12.07
N ASP A 330 -16.57 -28.48 12.60
CA ASP A 330 -15.52 -29.25 11.91
C ASP A 330 -16.00 -30.02 10.67
N GLU A 331 -17.33 -30.11 10.46
CA GLU A 331 -17.94 -30.81 9.35
C GLU A 331 -17.89 -29.99 8.05
N GLY A 332 -16.75 -30.06 7.38
CA GLY A 332 -16.58 -29.57 6.01
C GLY A 332 -16.48 -28.06 5.88
N VAL A 333 -16.19 -27.61 4.65
CA VAL A 333 -16.08 -26.18 4.36
C VAL A 333 -17.47 -25.58 4.19
N VAL A 334 -17.87 -24.67 5.06
CA VAL A 334 -19.20 -24.04 5.03
C VAL A 334 -19.08 -22.61 4.55
N THR A 335 -19.98 -22.21 3.65
CA THR A 335 -20.15 -20.82 3.22
C THR A 335 -21.35 -20.20 3.95
N ARG A 336 -21.14 -19.10 4.68
CA ARG A 336 -22.19 -18.40 5.46
C ARG A 336 -22.25 -16.92 5.14
N ASN A 337 -23.45 -16.38 4.99
CA ASN A 337 -23.68 -14.95 4.89
C ASN A 337 -23.78 -14.35 6.30
N LEU A 338 -22.94 -13.39 6.62
CA LEU A 338 -22.84 -12.81 7.96
C LEU A 338 -23.97 -11.82 8.28
N GLY A 339 -24.58 -11.24 7.24
CA GLY A 339 -25.70 -10.31 7.36
C GLY A 339 -25.36 -8.90 6.88
N ASN A 340 -26.04 -7.90 7.45
CA ASN A 340 -26.02 -6.53 6.95
C ASN A 340 -25.05 -5.65 7.73
N ILE A 341 -24.37 -4.75 7.03
CA ILE A 341 -23.56 -3.68 7.62
C ILE A 341 -24.20 -2.35 7.27
N THR A 342 -24.60 -1.59 8.28
CA THR A 342 -25.22 -0.27 8.10
C THR A 342 -24.27 0.81 8.58
N TYR A 343 -23.92 1.72 7.67
CA TYR A 343 -23.18 2.93 7.96
C TYR A 343 -24.14 4.11 8.10
N ARG A 344 -24.11 4.80 9.24
CA ARG A 344 -24.93 5.98 9.49
C ARG A 344 -24.07 7.19 9.85
N VAL A 345 -24.20 8.26 9.09
CA VAL A 345 -23.60 9.56 9.38
C VAL A 345 -24.54 10.37 10.25
N SER A 346 -24.04 10.83 11.39
CA SER A 346 -24.74 11.77 12.25
C SER A 346 -24.94 13.12 11.55
N PRO A 347 -26.05 13.84 11.81
CA PRO A 347 -26.26 15.20 11.33
C PRO A 347 -25.03 16.09 11.59
N SER A 348 -24.55 16.79 10.57
CA SER A 348 -23.40 17.70 10.68
C SER A 348 -23.74 19.05 10.09
N ILE A 349 -23.92 20.05 10.96
CA ILE A 349 -24.30 21.42 10.59
C ILE A 349 -23.18 22.20 9.88
N ASN A 350 -21.94 21.67 9.85
CA ASN A 350 -20.76 22.35 9.32
C ASN A 350 -20.19 21.69 8.05
N ALA A 351 -20.87 20.69 7.49
CA ALA A 351 -20.40 20.01 6.29
C ALA A 351 -20.64 20.88 5.04
N VAL A 352 -19.60 21.03 4.21
CA VAL A 352 -19.72 21.71 2.90
C VAL A 352 -20.52 20.81 1.96
N LYS A 353 -21.26 21.39 1.00
CA LYS A 353 -21.98 20.62 -0.03
C LYS A 353 -21.03 19.89 -0.95
N ASP A 354 -20.95 18.58 -0.77
CA ASP A 354 -20.14 17.70 -1.61
C ASP A 354 -20.53 16.21 -1.45
N THR A 355 -19.90 15.37 -2.26
CA THR A 355 -19.86 13.91 -2.09
C THR A 355 -18.62 13.54 -1.29
N TYR A 356 -18.83 12.84 -0.18
CA TYR A 356 -17.77 12.41 0.71
C TYR A 356 -17.69 10.89 0.72
N SER A 357 -16.48 10.36 0.65
CA SER A 357 -16.22 8.92 0.69
C SER A 357 -15.03 8.58 1.58
N ALA A 358 -15.01 7.33 2.04
CA ALA A 358 -13.83 6.70 2.60
C ALA A 358 -13.70 5.29 2.07
N THR A 359 -12.47 4.87 1.81
CA THR A 359 -12.19 3.47 1.50
C THR A 359 -12.15 2.68 2.80
N ILE A 360 -13.09 1.75 2.95
CA ILE A 360 -13.16 0.84 4.09
C ILE A 360 -12.42 -0.44 3.74
N GLN A 361 -11.47 -0.82 4.57
CA GLN A 361 -10.86 -2.13 4.51
C GLN A 361 -11.62 -3.06 5.46
N TYR A 362 -12.02 -4.21 4.95
CA TYR A 362 -12.53 -5.31 5.73
C TYR A 362 -11.55 -6.46 5.66
N PHE A 363 -11.48 -7.22 6.73
CA PHE A 363 -10.64 -8.39 6.79
C PHE A 363 -11.23 -9.38 7.79
N ILE A 364 -11.00 -10.65 7.50
CA ILE A 364 -11.38 -11.77 8.35
C ILE A 364 -10.12 -12.34 8.98
N VAL A 365 -10.19 -12.69 10.25
CA VAL A 365 -9.12 -13.34 10.99
C VAL A 365 -9.65 -14.61 11.63
N PRO A 366 -8.81 -15.65 11.80
CA PRO A 366 -9.08 -16.70 12.77
C PRO A 366 -9.25 -16.07 14.16
N TYR A 367 -10.15 -16.64 14.97
CA TYR A 367 -10.43 -16.21 16.34
C TYR A 367 -10.25 -17.36 17.32
#